data_AF-A0A968US59-F1
#
_entry.id   AF-A0A968US59-F1
#
_cell.length_a   1.000
_cell.length_b   1.000
_cell.length_c   1.000
_cell.angle_alpha   90.00
_cell.angle_beta   90.00
_cell.angle_gamma   90.00
#
_symmetry.space_group_name_H-M   'P 1'
#
loop_
_entity.id
_entity.type
_entity.pdbx_description
1 polymer ?
#
loop_
_entity_poly.entity_id
_entity_poly.type
_entity_poly.pdbx_seq_one_letter_code
_entity_poly.pdbx_strand_id
1 'polypeptide(L)'
;MTHGRPALTAVVIVCGSAVLSAFINNTPYVATMIPLIHALPPSVNINGSLWWALSLGACLGGNGTLVGASANMIVAGFSGRSGYPISFIHFTKIGVPMMMGTVFVAAIYILLRYYY
;
A
#
# COMPACT_ATOMS: atom_id res chain seq x y z
N MET A 1 10.49 -13.36 -12.20
CA MET A 1 11.67 -12.84 -11.46
C MET A 1 11.59 -13.03 -9.94
N THR A 2 10.61 -13.75 -9.39
CA THR A 2 10.75 -14.41 -8.07
C THR A 2 10.98 -15.90 -8.34
N HIS A 3 12.05 -16.50 -7.80
CA HIS A 3 12.45 -17.89 -8.04
C HIS A 3 11.49 -18.92 -7.40
N GLY A 4 10.16 -18.73 -7.50
CA GLY A 4 9.17 -19.58 -6.84
C GLY A 4 9.13 -19.45 -5.31
N ARG A 5 9.79 -18.43 -4.72
CA ARG A 5 9.79 -18.20 -3.27
C ARG A 5 8.56 -17.36 -2.88
N PRO A 6 7.53 -17.95 -2.25
CA PRO A 6 6.26 -17.27 -2.01
C PRO A 6 6.40 -16.10 -1.00
N ALA A 7 7.32 -16.21 -0.04
CA ALA A 7 7.67 -15.11 0.87
C ALA A 7 8.18 -13.85 0.13
N LEU A 8 8.98 -14.03 -0.93
CA LEU A 8 9.53 -12.93 -1.70
C LEU A 8 8.45 -12.26 -2.56
N THR A 9 7.54 -13.05 -3.13
CA THR A 9 6.36 -12.53 -3.83
C THR A 9 5.48 -11.69 -2.90
N ALA A 10 5.21 -12.16 -1.67
CA ALA A 10 4.40 -11.43 -0.71
C ALA A 10 5.02 -10.06 -0.33
N VAL A 11 6.33 -10.02 -0.08
CA VAL A 11 7.05 -8.76 0.20
C VAL A 11 7.03 -7.81 -1.00
N VAL A 12 7.22 -8.33 -2.21
CA VAL A 12 7.13 -7.53 -3.44
C VAL A 12 5.73 -6.95 -3.62
N ILE A 13 4.68 -7.71 -3.32
CA ILE A 13 3.31 -7.20 -3.38
C ILE A 13 3.09 -6.13 -2.32
N VAL A 14 3.51 -6.33 -1.06
CA VAL A 14 3.36 -5.31 -0.01
C VAL A 14 4.07 -4.01 -0.41
N CYS A 15 5.37 -4.09 -0.72
CA CYS A 15 6.18 -2.91 -1.04
C CYS A 15 5.77 -2.26 -2.36
N GLY A 16 5.55 -3.06 -3.40
CA GLY A 16 5.12 -2.58 -4.72
C GLY A 16 3.74 -1.93 -4.65
N SER A 17 2.80 -2.54 -3.91
CA SER A 17 1.48 -1.95 -3.68
C SER A 17 1.58 -0.67 -2.88
N ALA A 18 2.42 -0.63 -1.87
CA ALA A 18 2.60 0.58 -1.08
C ALA A 18 3.09 1.75 -1.95
N VAL A 19 4.11 1.53 -2.78
CA VAL A 19 4.65 2.56 -3.67
C VAL A 19 3.63 3.00 -4.72
N LEU A 20 2.95 2.06 -5.38
CA LEU A 20 1.95 2.40 -6.41
C LEU A 20 0.75 3.16 -5.82
N SER A 21 0.25 2.71 -4.66
CA SER A 21 -0.86 3.36 -3.97
C SER A 21 -0.49 4.71 -3.36
N ALA A 22 0.80 4.99 -3.17
CA ALA A 22 1.24 6.33 -2.77
C ALA A 22 0.98 7.37 -3.87
N PHE A 23 0.83 6.99 -5.14
CA PHE A 23 0.54 7.90 -6.24
C PHE A 23 -0.87 7.74 -6.83
N ILE A 24 -1.49 6.57 -6.64
CA ILE A 24 -2.78 6.20 -7.20
C ILE A 24 -3.73 5.90 -6.04
N ASN A 25 -4.97 6.39 -6.10
CA ASN A 25 -5.97 6.07 -5.09
C ASN A 25 -6.08 4.54 -4.90
N ASN A 26 -6.13 4.10 -3.65
CA ASN A 26 -6.26 2.70 -3.26
C ASN A 26 -7.37 1.94 -4.02
N THR A 27 -8.50 2.58 -4.32
CA THR A 27 -9.65 1.93 -4.99
C THR A 27 -9.37 1.47 -6.42
N PRO A 28 -9.00 2.36 -7.37
CA PRO A 28 -8.62 1.92 -8.72
C PRO A 28 -7.38 1.02 -8.70
N TYR A 29 -6.44 1.25 -7.78
CA TYR A 29 -5.26 0.39 -7.63
C TYR A 29 -5.66 -1.06 -7.31
N VAL A 30 -6.45 -1.29 -6.27
CA VAL A 30 -6.92 -2.63 -5.89
C VAL A 30 -7.71 -3.27 -7.02
N ALA A 31 -8.56 -2.51 -7.72
CA ALA A 31 -9.32 -3.02 -8.86
C ALA A 31 -8.42 -3.59 -9.97
N THR A 32 -7.26 -2.96 -10.23
CA THR A 32 -6.29 -3.47 -11.21
C THR A 32 -5.50 -4.69 -10.71
N MET A 33 -5.33 -4.83 -9.40
CA MET A 33 -4.56 -5.94 -8.81
C MET A 33 -5.37 -7.21 -8.59
N ILE A 34 -6.69 -7.13 -8.47
CA ILE A 34 -7.59 -8.30 -8.40
C ILE A 34 -7.30 -9.30 -9.53
N PRO A 35 -7.36 -8.94 -10.83
CA PRO A 35 -7.11 -9.89 -11.91
C PRO A 35 -5.66 -10.40 -11.91
N LEU A 36 -4.70 -9.58 -11.48
CA LEU A 36 -3.29 -9.96 -11.37
C LEU A 36 -3.08 -11.05 -10.30
N ILE A 37 -3.76 -10.95 -9.14
CA ILE A 37 -3.71 -11.97 -8.10
C ILE A 37 -4.41 -13.26 -8.58
N HIS A 38 -5.52 -13.16 -9.29
CA HIS A 38 -6.21 -14.33 -9.85
C HIS A 38 -5.39 -15.07 -10.92
N ALA A 39 -4.53 -14.36 -11.65
CA ALA A 39 -3.63 -14.96 -12.64
C ALA A 39 -2.42 -15.68 -12.03
N LEU A 40 -2.14 -15.48 -10.74
CA LEU A 40 -1.04 -16.16 -10.05
C LEU A 40 -1.42 -17.60 -9.69
N PRO A 41 -0.47 -18.56 -9.73
CA PRO A 41 -0.73 -19.93 -9.31
C PRO A 41 -1.21 -19.99 -7.86
N PRO A 42 -2.21 -20.85 -7.52
CA PRO A 42 -2.71 -20.99 -6.15
C PRO A 42 -1.63 -21.32 -5.11
N SER A 43 -0.56 -22.01 -5.54
CA SER A 43 0.58 -22.36 -4.71
C SER A 43 1.35 -21.15 -4.15
N VAL A 44 1.19 -19.96 -4.75
CA VAL A 44 1.83 -18.72 -4.30
C VAL A 44 0.96 -17.99 -3.27
N ASN A 45 -0.35 -18.21 -3.27
CA ASN A 45 -1.30 -17.55 -2.37
C ASN A 45 -1.55 -18.37 -1.09
N ILE A 46 -0.48 -18.59 -0.31
CA ILE A 46 -0.57 -19.38 0.92
C ILE A 46 -1.58 -18.72 1.88
N ASN A 47 -2.69 -19.41 2.16
CA ASN A 47 -3.76 -18.96 3.05
C ASN A 47 -4.26 -17.52 2.80
N GLY A 48 -4.29 -17.08 1.54
CA GLY A 48 -4.74 -15.72 1.20
C GLY A 48 -3.70 -14.63 1.48
N SER A 49 -2.43 -14.98 1.71
CA SER A 49 -1.35 -14.03 2.00
C SER A 49 -1.21 -12.90 0.97
N LEU A 50 -1.50 -13.15 -0.31
CA LEU A 50 -1.42 -12.11 -1.35
C LEU A 50 -2.54 -11.07 -1.22
N TRP A 51 -3.72 -11.48 -0.76
CA TRP A 51 -4.85 -10.58 -0.52
C TRP A 51 -4.56 -9.66 0.67
N TRP A 52 -3.99 -10.21 1.74
CA TRP A 52 -3.54 -9.43 2.89
C TRP A 52 -2.37 -8.52 2.54
N ALA A 53 -1.42 -9.00 1.74
CA ALA A 53 -0.31 -8.21 1.24
C ALA A 53 -0.80 -7.01 0.40
N LEU A 54 -1.77 -7.24 -0.51
CA LEU A 54 -2.38 -6.18 -1.31
C LEU A 54 -3.14 -5.18 -0.44
N SER A 55 -3.98 -5.67 0.48
CA SER A 55 -4.80 -4.82 1.36
C SER A 55 -3.92 -3.95 2.25
N LEU A 56 -2.92 -4.53 2.93
CA LEU A 56 -1.99 -3.80 3.77
C LEU A 56 -1.13 -2.83 2.95
N GLY A 57 -0.60 -3.28 1.81
CA GLY A 57 0.21 -2.45 0.93
C GLY A 57 -0.56 -1.25 0.39
N ALA A 58 -1.77 -1.46 -0.15
CA ALA A 58 -2.60 -0.38 -0.69
C ALA A 58 -3.03 0.61 0.41
N CYS A 59 -3.57 0.11 1.53
CA CYS A 59 -4.06 0.96 2.61
C CYS A 59 -2.96 1.79 3.28
N LEU A 60 -1.79 1.18 3.54
CA LEU A 60 -0.68 1.87 4.17
C LEU A 60 0.05 2.79 3.18
N GLY A 61 0.16 2.36 1.91
CA GLY A 61 0.77 3.13 0.82
C GLY A 61 0.07 4.44 0.51
N GLY A 62 -1.27 4.44 0.49
CA GLY A 62 -2.07 5.65 0.23
C GLY A 62 -1.84 6.80 1.21
N ASN A 63 -1.27 6.51 2.39
CA ASN A 63 -0.90 7.55 3.37
C ASN A 63 0.43 8.25 3.06
N GLY A 64 1.21 7.73 2.10
CA GLY A 64 2.51 8.28 1.74
C GLY A 64 2.45 9.68 1.12
N THR A 65 1.39 9.98 0.36
CA THR A 65 1.23 11.28 -0.29
C THR A 65 -0.19 11.82 -0.16
N LEU A 66 -0.35 13.11 -0.46
CA LEU A 66 -1.65 13.77 -0.42
C LEU A 66 -2.63 13.24 -1.49
N VAL A 67 -2.12 12.74 -2.63
CA VAL A 67 -2.95 12.23 -3.74
C VAL A 67 -3.22 10.72 -3.65
N GLY A 68 -2.44 10.00 -2.83
CA GLY A 68 -2.56 8.55 -2.67
C GLY A 68 -3.90 8.09 -2.09
N ALA A 69 -4.64 8.97 -1.40
CA ALA A 69 -5.98 8.66 -0.91
C ALA A 69 -6.94 9.84 -1.09
N SER A 70 -8.20 9.53 -1.44
CA SER A 70 -9.27 10.54 -1.52
C SER A 70 -9.50 11.24 -0.17
N ALA A 71 -9.36 10.53 0.94
CA ALA A 71 -9.48 11.11 2.28
C ALA A 71 -8.45 12.23 2.53
N ASN A 72 -7.20 12.05 2.08
CA ASN A 72 -6.14 13.04 2.24
C ASN A 72 -6.48 14.35 1.48
N MET A 73 -6.98 14.21 0.25
CA MET A 73 -7.43 15.36 -0.55
C MET A 73 -8.62 16.08 0.06
N ILE A 74 -9.59 15.34 0.62
CA ILE A 74 -10.76 15.91 1.30
C ILE A 74 -10.29 16.73 2.51
N VAL A 75 -9.41 16.18 3.35
CA VAL A 75 -8.87 16.88 4.53
C VAL A 75 -8.09 18.13 4.13
N ALA A 76 -7.23 18.06 3.11
CA ALA A 76 -6.53 19.25 2.61
C ALA A 76 -7.49 20.31 2.07
N GLY A 77 -8.58 19.91 1.40
CA GLY A 77 -9.62 20.82 0.93
C GLY A 77 -10.35 21.54 2.08
N PHE A 78 -10.70 20.81 3.14
CA PHE A 78 -11.27 21.41 4.36
C PHE A 78 -10.29 22.33 5.07
N SER A 79 -9.04 21.89 5.23
CA SER A 79 -7.99 22.66 5.90
C SER A 79 -7.69 23.98 5.19
N GLY A 80 -7.68 23.98 3.85
CA GLY A 80 -7.59 25.20 3.04
C GLY A 80 -8.75 26.18 3.28
N ARG A 81 -9.98 25.69 3.45
CA ARG A 81 -11.15 26.53 3.78
C ARG A 81 -11.11 27.07 5.22
N SER A 82 -10.47 26.35 6.14
CA SER A 82 -10.27 26.77 7.53
C SER A 82 -9.08 27.71 7.73
N GLY A 83 -8.39 28.14 6.66
CA GLY A 83 -7.26 29.07 6.73
C GLY A 83 -5.89 28.41 6.96
N TYR A 84 -5.81 27.08 6.97
CA TYR A 84 -4.57 26.32 7.17
C TYR A 84 -4.26 25.46 5.93
N PRO A 85 -3.82 26.03 4.80
CA PRO A 85 -3.61 25.26 3.58
C PRO A 85 -2.49 24.21 3.75
N ILE A 86 -2.84 22.94 3.56
CA ILE A 86 -1.87 21.83 3.53
C ILE A 86 -1.30 21.70 2.12
N SER A 87 -0.01 21.96 1.96
CA SER A 87 0.66 21.76 0.67
C SER A 87 1.01 20.28 0.44
N PHE A 88 1.05 19.88 -0.84
CA PHE A 88 1.44 18.53 -1.25
C PHE A 88 2.79 18.10 -0.67
N ILE A 89 3.79 18.98 -0.73
CA ILE A 89 5.15 18.71 -0.24
C ILE A 89 5.15 18.57 1.28
N HIS A 90 4.41 19.42 2.00
CA HIS A 90 4.35 19.36 3.46
C HIS A 90 3.74 18.04 3.95
N PHE A 91 2.62 17.62 3.36
CA PHE A 91 2.01 16.34 3.67
C PHE A 91 2.95 15.18 3.34
N THR A 92 3.51 15.16 2.13
CA THR A 92 4.35 14.05 1.64
C THR A 92 5.63 13.89 2.46
N LYS A 93 6.22 15.00 2.94
CA LYS A 93 7.43 14.96 3.79
C LYS A 93 7.19 14.25 5.13
N ILE A 94 5.96 14.28 5.64
CA ILE A 94 5.55 13.60 6.87
C ILE A 94 4.99 12.20 6.55
N GLY A 95 4.20 12.08 5.49
CA GLY A 95 3.54 10.86 5.06
C GLY A 95 4.51 9.78 4.61
N VAL A 96 5.55 10.10 3.83
CA VAL A 96 6.51 9.09 3.32
C VAL A 96 7.26 8.37 4.44
N PRO A 97 7.87 9.04 5.44
CA PRO A 97 8.49 8.33 6.57
C PRO A 97 7.51 7.44 7.34
N MET A 98 6.27 7.91 7.53
CA MET A 98 5.24 7.15 8.26
C MET A 98 4.76 5.94 7.47
N MET A 99 4.59 6.08 6.16
CA MET A 99 4.33 5.01 5.22
C MET A 99 5.46 3.98 5.27
N MET A 100 6.73 4.39 5.18
CA MET A 100 7.86 3.47 5.23
C MET A 100 7.87 2.62 6.51
N GLY A 101 7.64 3.25 7.68
CA GLY A 101 7.58 2.54 8.95
C GLY A 101 6.41 1.53 9.02
N THR A 102 5.21 1.95 8.62
CA THR A 102 4.02 1.08 8.67
C THR A 102 4.10 -0.06 7.65
N VAL A 103 4.59 0.20 6.44
CA VAL A 103 4.81 -0.82 5.39
C VAL A 103 5.87 -1.83 5.82
N PHE A 104 6.94 -1.37 6.48
CA PHE A 104 7.96 -2.27 7.03
C PHE A 104 7.39 -3.21 8.09
N VAL A 105 6.58 -2.69 9.02
CA VAL A 105 5.88 -3.51 10.02
C VAL A 105 4.92 -4.50 9.34
N ALA A 106 4.18 -4.07 8.33
CA ALA A 106 3.27 -4.94 7.57
C ALA A 106 4.02 -6.05 6.82
N ALA A 107 5.17 -5.76 6.23
CA ALA A 107 6.01 -6.74 5.58
C ALA A 107 6.52 -7.79 6.57
N ILE A 108 6.98 -7.38 7.76
CA ILE A 108 7.38 -8.31 8.83
C ILE A 108 6.19 -9.16 9.28
N TYR A 109 5.03 -8.54 9.51
CA TYR A 109 3.81 -9.25 9.91
C TYR A 109 3.41 -10.34 8.90
N ILE A 110 3.39 -10.02 7.60
CA ILE A 110 3.08 -10.98 6.54
C ILE A 110 4.09 -12.14 6.54
N LEU A 111 5.39 -11.85 6.70
CA LEU A 111 6.42 -12.87 6.75
C LEU A 111 6.25 -13.81 7.96
N LEU A 112 6.06 -13.24 9.16
CA LEU A 112 5.91 -14.02 10.39
C LEU A 112 4.60 -14.82 10.44
N ARG A 113 3.51 -14.31 9.87
CA ARG A 113 2.19 -14.95 9.98
C ARG A 113 2.01 -16.13 9.01
N TYR A 114 2.61 -16.03 7.82
CA TYR A 114 2.34 -16.94 6.70
C TYR A 114 3.52 -17.80 6.27
N TYR A 115 4.76 -17.40 6.61
CA TYR A 115 5.97 -18.03 6.08
C TYR A 115 6.95 -18.52 7.15
N TYR A 116 6.64 -18.26 8.42
CA TYR A 116 7.30 -18.78 9.62
C TYR A 116 6.24 -19.39 10.53
#